data_AF-A0A529ML24-F1
#
_entry.id   AF-A0A529ML24-F1
#
_cell.length_a   1.000
_cell.length_b   1.000
_cell.length_c   1.000
_cell.angle_alpha   90.00
_cell.angle_beta   90.00
_cell.angle_gamma   90.00
#
_symmetry.space_group_name_H-M   'P 1'
#
loop_
_entity.id
_entity.type
_entity.pdbx_description
1 polymer ?
#
loop_
_entity_poly.entity_id
_entity_poly.type
_entity_poly.pdbx_seq_one_letter_code
_entity_poly.pdbx_strand_id
1 'polypeptide(L)'
;IIDLLDLMATTGYVGNIERGPGRHGISNAFFLYIRDPDNHRIEIYCSDYQTVDPDLEPIKWDLKDPQRQTLWGAPAPRSWFEEGSVFAGVKPRPSDLAASPIVAP
;
A
#
# COMPACT_ATOMS: atom_id res chain seq x y z
N ILE A 1 -0.33 -13.21 -6.27
CA ILE A 1 -0.19 -11.80 -6.71
C ILE A 1 -0.09 -11.71 -8.22
N ILE A 2 0.94 -12.27 -8.87
CA ILE A 2 1.07 -12.24 -10.34
C ILE A 2 -0.14 -12.89 -11.03
N ASP A 3 -0.52 -14.09 -10.61
CA ASP A 3 -1.71 -14.78 -11.14
C ASP A 3 -3.00 -13.94 -11.05
N LEU A 4 -3.19 -13.21 -9.95
CA LEU A 4 -4.33 -12.30 -9.81
C LEU A 4 -4.27 -11.13 -10.80
N LEU A 5 -3.09 -10.56 -11.04
CA LEU A 5 -2.92 -9.50 -12.04
C LEU A 5 -3.27 -10.00 -13.44
N ASP A 6 -2.80 -11.19 -13.80
CA ASP A 6 -3.07 -11.81 -15.10
C ASP A 6 -4.58 -12.07 -15.28
N LEU A 7 -5.26 -12.53 -14.22
CA LEU A 7 -6.70 -12.68 -14.24
C LEU A 7 -7.42 -11.34 -14.40
N MET A 8 -7.07 -10.32 -13.62
CA MET A 8 -7.70 -8.99 -13.70
C MET A 8 -7.50 -8.35 -15.08
N ALA A 9 -6.34 -8.59 -15.71
CA ALA A 9 -6.01 -8.10 -17.04
C ALA A 9 -6.92 -8.68 -18.14
N THR A 10 -7.44 -9.89 -17.94
CA THR A 10 -8.25 -10.60 -18.94
C THR A 10 -9.74 -10.59 -18.64
N THR A 11 -10.15 -10.10 -17.46
CA THR A 11 -11.55 -10.13 -16.99
C THR A 11 -12.19 -8.76 -16.81
N GLY A 12 -11.52 -7.70 -17.29
CA GLY A 12 -12.07 -6.34 -17.29
C GLY A 12 -11.83 -5.55 -15.99
N TYR A 13 -10.92 -6.01 -15.13
CA TYR A 13 -10.63 -5.38 -13.83
C TYR A 13 -9.29 -4.64 -13.78
N VAL A 14 -8.66 -4.36 -14.93
CA VAL A 14 -7.41 -3.58 -14.98
C VAL A 14 -7.54 -2.25 -14.24
N GLY A 15 -8.68 -1.56 -14.41
CA GLY A 15 -8.95 -0.28 -13.76
C GLY A 15 -9.07 -0.35 -12.23
N ASN A 16 -9.23 -1.55 -11.67
CA ASN A 16 -9.30 -1.77 -10.22
C ASN A 16 -7.90 -1.93 -9.59
N ILE A 17 -6.84 -2.07 -10.39
CA ILE A 17 -5.47 -2.13 -9.88
C ILE A 17 -5.04 -0.71 -9.49
N GLU A 18 -4.82 -0.48 -8.20
CA GLU A 18 -4.44 0.83 -7.71
C GLU A 18 -2.93 1.02 -7.67
N ARG A 19 -2.20 0.06 -7.09
CA ARG A 19 -0.77 0.21 -6.82
C ARG A 19 -0.08 -1.14 -6.76
N GLY A 20 1.04 -1.27 -7.47
CA GLY A 20 1.84 -2.49 -7.50
C GLY A 20 1.75 -3.24 -8.85
N PRO A 21 2.24 -4.48 -8.91
CA PRO A 21 2.86 -5.19 -7.81
C PRO A 21 4.18 -4.54 -7.41
N GLY A 22 4.58 -4.69 -6.16
CA GLY A 22 5.82 -4.12 -5.66
C GLY A 22 6.40 -4.90 -4.51
N ARG A 23 7.62 -4.52 -4.13
CA ARG A 23 8.26 -4.99 -2.90
C ARG A 23 8.30 -3.83 -1.91
N HIS A 24 7.70 -3.96 -0.75
CA HIS A 24 7.83 -2.94 0.29
C HIS A 24 9.22 -2.93 0.90
N GLY A 25 9.70 -1.75 1.31
CA GLY A 25 10.87 -1.64 2.19
C GLY A 25 10.50 -2.04 3.61
N ILE A 26 9.57 -1.28 4.21
CA ILE A 26 8.91 -1.70 5.45
C ILE A 26 8.27 -3.06 5.20
N SER A 27 8.43 -4.00 6.14
CA SER A 27 7.92 -5.39 6.06
C SER A 27 8.50 -6.30 4.96
N ASN A 28 9.31 -5.80 4.02
CA ASN A 28 9.90 -6.60 2.94
C ASN A 28 8.88 -7.39 2.08
N ALA A 29 7.58 -7.10 2.17
CA ALA A 29 6.56 -7.93 1.55
C ALA A 29 6.38 -7.66 0.06
N PHE A 30 5.99 -8.71 -0.68
CA PHE A 30 5.48 -8.55 -2.03
C PHE A 30 4.01 -8.16 -1.91
N PHE A 31 3.64 -7.04 -2.53
CA PHE A 31 2.33 -6.44 -2.34
C PHE A 31 1.65 -6.09 -3.66
N LEU A 32 0.33 -6.00 -3.60
CA LEU A 32 -0.54 -5.43 -4.62
C LEU A 32 -1.76 -4.81 -3.93
N TYR A 33 -2.13 -3.60 -4.34
CA TYR A 33 -3.35 -2.95 -3.89
C TYR A 33 -4.37 -2.87 -5.03
N ILE A 34 -5.60 -3.28 -4.71
CA ILE A 34 -6.75 -3.24 -5.61
C ILE A 34 -7.93 -2.53 -4.94
N ARG A 35 -8.90 -2.11 -5.75
CA ARG A 35 -10.18 -1.54 -5.29
C ARG A 35 -11.34 -2.47 -5.60
N ASP A 36 -12.20 -2.69 -4.61
CA ASP A 36 -13.47 -3.37 -4.80
C ASP A 36 -14.53 -2.45 -5.47
N PRO A 37 -15.75 -2.93 -5.75
CA PRO A 37 -16.80 -2.11 -6.36
C PRO A 37 -17.23 -0.87 -5.57
N ASP A 38 -17.04 -0.87 -4.25
CA ASP A 38 -17.33 0.26 -3.35
C ASP A 38 -16.09 1.15 -3.10
N ASN A 39 -15.01 0.90 -3.85
CA ASN A 39 -13.70 1.52 -3.73
C ASN A 39 -12.98 1.29 -2.39
N HIS A 40 -13.35 0.25 -1.64
CA HIS A 40 -12.55 -0.22 -0.53
C HIS A 40 -11.23 -0.80 -1.05
N ARG A 41 -10.14 -0.37 -0.43
CA ARG A 41 -8.79 -0.80 -0.78
C ARG A 41 -8.47 -2.12 -0.10
N ILE A 42 -7.99 -3.07 -0.90
CA ILE A 42 -7.57 -4.40 -0.46
C ILE A 42 -6.10 -4.58 -0.79
N GLU A 43 -5.31 -5.03 0.19
CA GLU A 43 -3.93 -5.42 0.00
C GLU A 43 -3.82 -6.94 -0.14
N ILE A 44 -3.20 -7.39 -1.23
CA ILE A 44 -2.72 -8.76 -1.35
C ILE A 44 -1.25 -8.76 -0.99
N TYR A 45 -0.89 -9.58 0.00
CA TYR A 45 0.36 -9.45 0.73
C TYR A 45 1.00 -10.82 0.95
N CYS A 46 2.32 -10.94 0.74
CA CYS A 46 3.04 -12.13 1.15
C CYS A 46 4.54 -11.87 1.40
N SER A 47 5.17 -12.83 2.08
CA SER A 47 6.62 -12.89 2.28
C SER A 47 7.22 -11.75 3.12
N ASP A 48 6.54 -11.43 4.22
CA ASP A 48 7.13 -10.73 5.37
C ASP A 48 8.00 -11.69 6.19
N TYR A 49 8.52 -11.24 7.32
CA TYR A 49 9.31 -11.99 8.28
C TYR A 49 8.55 -12.26 9.59
N GLN A 50 9.04 -13.22 10.37
CA GLN A 50 8.47 -13.54 11.67
C GLN A 50 8.90 -12.50 12.72
N THR A 51 7.95 -12.07 13.54
CA THR A 51 8.15 -11.11 14.65
C THR A 51 7.75 -11.71 16.00
N VAL A 52 7.93 -13.02 16.15
CA VAL A 52 7.43 -13.80 17.30
C VAL A 52 8.30 -13.66 18.54
N ASP A 53 9.57 -13.32 18.38
CA ASP A 53 10.50 -13.16 19.49
C ASP A 53 10.22 -11.84 20.23
N PRO A 54 10.06 -11.86 21.57
CA PRO A 54 9.65 -10.69 22.35
C PRO A 54 10.72 -9.60 22.44
N ASP A 55 11.97 -9.93 22.10
CA ASP A 55 13.13 -9.04 22.10
C ASP A 55 13.53 -8.59 20.68
N LEU A 56 12.70 -8.86 19.66
CA LEU A 56 12.94 -8.36 18.32
C LEU A 56 12.84 -6.82 18.28
N GLU A 57 13.99 -6.17 18.08
CA GLU A 57 14.06 -4.71 18.00
C GLU A 57 13.43 -4.16 16.71
N PRO A 58 12.73 -3.02 16.77
CA PRO A 58 12.08 -2.44 15.60
C PRO A 58 13.09 -1.88 14.59
N ILE A 59 12.88 -2.20 13.32
CA ILE A 59 13.62 -1.59 12.21
C ILE A 59 13.08 -0.18 11.97
N LYS A 60 13.95 0.83 12.07
CA LYS A 60 13.60 2.24 11.89
C LYS A 60 14.00 2.72 10.50
N TRP A 61 13.07 3.36 9.81
CA TRP A 61 13.27 3.91 8.47
C TRP A 61 13.18 5.43 8.46
N ASP A 62 14.06 6.08 7.70
CA ASP A 62 14.01 7.54 7.52
C ASP A 62 12.80 7.93 6.64
N LEU A 63 12.13 9.02 6.99
CA LEU A 63 10.97 9.52 6.23
C LEU A 63 11.32 9.95 4.79
N LYS A 64 12.58 10.28 4.54
CA LYS A 64 13.13 10.70 3.25
C LYS A 64 13.72 9.54 2.45
N ASP A 65 13.83 8.35 3.04
CA ASP A 65 14.29 7.17 2.31
C ASP A 65 13.22 6.73 1.29
N PRO A 66 13.50 6.83 -0.03
CA PRO A 66 12.54 6.42 -1.06
C PRO A 66 12.26 4.92 -1.05
N GLN A 67 13.22 4.10 -0.59
CA GLN A 67 13.07 2.65 -0.53
C GLN A 67 12.16 2.20 0.61
N ARG A 68 11.88 3.07 1.59
CA ARG A 68 10.96 2.77 2.71
C ARG A 68 9.61 2.26 2.23
N GLN A 69 9.04 2.91 1.21
CA GLN A 69 7.72 2.57 0.70
C GLN A 69 7.77 1.42 -0.32
N THR A 70 8.69 1.50 -1.28
CA THR A 70 8.88 0.44 -2.28
C THR A 70 10.38 0.29 -2.58
N LEU A 71 10.91 -0.92 -2.41
CA LEU A 71 12.33 -1.21 -2.65
C LEU A 71 12.73 -0.98 -4.11
N TRP A 72 11.78 -1.13 -5.04
CA TRP A 72 12.02 -0.95 -6.48
C TRP A 72 11.79 0.48 -6.97
N GLY A 73 11.40 1.40 -6.09
CA GLY A 73 11.26 2.82 -6.40
C GLY A 73 10.00 3.20 -7.20
N ALA A 74 9.06 2.28 -7.43
CA ALA A 74 7.78 2.62 -8.06
C ALA A 74 7.03 3.64 -7.18
N PRO A 75 6.63 4.80 -7.72
CA PRO A 75 5.97 5.83 -6.93
C PRO A 75 4.53 5.43 -6.61
N ALA A 76 3.99 5.91 -5.48
CA ALA A 76 2.60 5.67 -5.12
C ALA A 76 1.68 6.70 -5.82
N PRO A 77 0.52 6.28 -6.32
CA PRO A 77 -0.46 7.20 -6.90
C PRO A 77 -1.02 8.14 -5.83
N ARG A 78 -1.57 9.28 -6.24
CA ARG A 78 -2.19 10.25 -5.30
C ARG A 78 -3.33 9.65 -4.48
N SER A 79 -4.15 8.79 -5.10
CA SER A 79 -5.24 8.06 -4.44
C SER A 79 -4.77 7.30 -3.19
N TRP A 80 -3.51 6.84 -3.18
CA TRP A 80 -2.89 6.16 -2.04
C TRP A 80 -2.86 7.01 -0.77
N PHE A 81 -2.68 8.32 -0.93
CA PHE A 81 -2.53 9.27 0.17
C PHE A 81 -3.83 9.98 0.54
N GLU A 82 -4.73 10.16 -0.44
CA GLU A 82 -5.92 11.00 -0.28
C GLU A 82 -7.20 10.20 -0.04
N GLU A 83 -7.26 8.93 -0.45
CA GLU A 83 -8.47 8.12 -0.36
C GLU A 83 -8.40 7.07 0.75
N GLY A 84 -9.50 6.91 1.47
CA GLY A 84 -9.71 5.88 2.47
C GLY A 84 -11.19 5.64 2.72
N SER A 85 -11.53 4.46 3.25
CA SER A 85 -12.90 4.09 3.55
C SER A 85 -13.43 4.82 4.79
N VAL A 86 -14.70 5.22 4.76
CA VAL A 86 -15.38 5.76 5.94
C VAL A 86 -15.72 4.64 6.93
N PHE A 87 -15.64 4.94 8.22
CA PHE A 87 -16.10 4.03 9.28
C PHE A 87 -17.51 4.41 9.72
N ALA A 88 -18.36 3.41 9.95
CA ALA A 88 -19.74 3.62 10.42
C ALA A 88 -19.76 4.40 11.74
N GLY A 89 -20.56 5.46 11.81
CA GLY A 89 -20.70 6.30 13.01
C GLY A 89 -19.51 7.22 13.30
N VAL A 90 -18.46 7.23 12.45
CA VAL A 90 -17.29 8.08 12.63
C VAL A 90 -17.29 9.18 11.59
N LYS A 91 -17.36 10.44 12.03
CA LYS A 91 -17.23 11.60 11.14
C LYS A 91 -15.75 11.82 10.79
N PRO A 92 -15.36 11.83 9.50
CA PRO A 92 -14.00 12.16 9.10
C PRO A 92 -13.61 13.57 9.56
N ARG A 93 -12.34 13.72 9.93
CA ARG A 93 -11.73 14.99 10.29
C ARG A 93 -10.41 15.16 9.53
N PRO A 94 -9.95 16.39 9.27
CA PRO A 94 -8.62 16.63 8.73
C PRO A 94 -7.52 16.03 9.62
N SER A 95 -6.43 15.61 8.98
CA SER A 95 -5.20 15.22 9.68
C SER A 95 -4.64 16.41 10.46
N ASP A 96 -4.18 16.16 11.69
CA ASP A 96 -3.47 17.17 12.49
C ASP A 96 -2.07 17.46 11.93
N LEU A 97 -1.53 16.54 11.11
CA LEU A 97 -0.23 16.67 10.44
C LEU A 97 -0.41 17.05 8.97
N ALA A 98 0.21 18.16 8.56
CA ALA A 98 0.36 18.53 7.17
C ALA A 98 1.57 17.81 6.55
N ALA A 99 1.38 16.55 6.13
CA ALA A 99 2.42 15.77 5.48
C ALA A 99 2.60 16.16 4.01
N SER A 100 3.82 16.07 3.49
CA SER A 100 4.15 16.24 2.06
C SER A 100 4.73 14.94 1.51
N PRO A 101 3.87 13.96 1.15
CA PRO A 101 4.34 12.68 0.64
C PRO A 101 4.98 12.82 -0.74
N ILE A 102 5.87 11.88 -1.08
CA ILE A 102 6.37 11.71 -2.44
C ILE A 102 5.29 10.99 -3.24
N VAL A 103 4.66 11.69 -4.17
CA VAL A 103 3.56 11.20 -5.03
C VAL A 103 4.07 10.99 -6.45
N ALA A 104 3.55 9.97 -7.14
CA ALA A 104 3.76 9.80 -8.58
C ALA A 104 3.32 11.07 -9.36
N PRO A 105 4.02 11.43 -10.45
CA PRO A 105 3.59 12.53 -11.32
C PRO A 105 2.22 12.28 -11.93
#